data_AF-A0A1M6XZX6-F1
#
_entry.id   AF-A0A1M6XZX6-F1
#
_cell.length_a   1.000
_cell.length_b   1.000
_cell.length_c   1.000
_cell.angle_alpha   90.00
_cell.angle_beta   90.00
_cell.angle_gamma   90.00
#
_symmetry.space_group_name_H-M   'P 1'
#
loop_
_entity.id
_entity.type
_entity.pdbx_description
1 polymer ?
#
loop_
_entity_poly.entity_id
_entity_poly.type
_entity_poly.pdbx_seq_one_letter_code
_entity_poly.pdbx_strand_id
1 'polypeptide(L)' 'MGAVIRMYLIWILALLSGVYGTSLVYEAIVHQTWLGLVWGVPILFLGIWITGNMWASARQFYRKQKSLSNGN' A
#
# COMPACT_ATOMS: atom_id res chain seq x y z
N MET A 1 -11.63 -18.85 3.21
CA MET A 1 -10.40 -18.68 2.39
C MET A 1 -10.41 -17.44 1.49
N GLY A 2 -11.55 -16.91 1.01
CA GLY A 2 -11.55 -15.80 0.03
C GLY A 2 -11.08 -14.42 0.52
N ALA A 3 -11.30 -14.05 1.79
CA ALA A 3 -10.98 -12.69 2.27
C ALA A 3 -9.48 -12.46 2.50
N VAL A 4 -8.76 -13.46 3.01
CA VAL A 4 -7.31 -13.39 3.28
C VAL A 4 -6.51 -13.32 1.99
N ILE A 5 -6.90 -14.13 0.99
CA ILE A 5 -6.26 -14.12 -0.34
C ILE A 5 -6.47 -12.76 -1.02
N ARG A 6 -7.68 -12.18 -0.94
CA ARG A 6 -7.96 -10.83 -1.46
C ARG A 6 -7.09 -9.77 -0.79
N MET A 7 -6.91 -9.86 0.53
CA MET A 7 -6.04 -8.93 1.26
C MET A 7 -4.57 -9.07 0.81
N TYR A 8 -4.08 -10.29 0.62
CA TYR A 8 -2.73 -10.54 0.08
C TYR A 8 -2.54 -9.99 -1.33
N LEU A 9 -3.54 -10.14 -2.20
CA LEU A 9 -3.52 -9.58 -3.56
C LEU A 9 -3.45 -8.05 -3.54
N ILE A 10 -4.28 -7.40 -2.71
CA ILE A 10 -4.27 -5.94 -2.55
C ILE A 10 -2.90 -5.47 -2.02
N TRP A 11 -2.31 -6.22 -1.08
CA TRP A 11 -0.98 -5.90 -0.56
C TRP A 11 0.11 -6.02 -1.62
N ILE A 12 0.11 -7.09 -2.42
CA ILE A 12 1.07 -7.26 -3.53
C ILE A 12 0.91 -6.14 -4.56
N LEU A 13 -0.33 -5.78 -4.91
CA LEU A 13 -0.59 -4.67 -5.83
C LEU A 13 -0.11 -3.32 -5.27
N ALA A 14 -0.27 -3.09 -3.98
CA ALA A 14 0.25 -1.89 -3.32
C ALA A 14 1.79 -1.84 -3.35
N LEU A 15 2.45 -2.97 -3.14
CA LEU A 15 3.91 -3.07 -3.28
C LEU A 15 4.37 -2.81 -4.70
N LEU A 16 3.72 -3.42 -5.70
CA LEU A 16 4.04 -3.20 -7.11
C LEU A 16 3.84 -1.74 -7.51
N SER A 17 2.75 -1.10 -7.05
CA SER A 17 2.51 0.33 -7.24
C SER A 17 3.61 1.18 -6.60
N GLY A 18 4.06 0.84 -5.39
CA GLY A 18 5.14 1.55 -4.71
C GLY A 18 6.48 1.44 -5.46
N VAL A 19 6.87 0.22 -5.86
CA VAL A 19 8.10 -0.01 -6.63
C VAL A 19 8.04 0.71 -7.97
N TYR A 20 6.96 0.54 -8.74
CA TYR A 20 6.79 1.16 -10.04
C TYR A 20 6.74 2.69 -9.97
N GLY A 21 6.00 3.26 -9.01
CA GLY A 21 5.97 4.71 -8.80
C GLY A 21 7.34 5.27 -8.40
N THR A 22 8.11 4.54 -7.59
CA THR A 22 9.50 4.94 -7.24
C THR A 22 10.39 4.94 -8.47
N SER A 23 10.30 3.90 -9.32
CA SER A 23 11.06 3.82 -10.57
C SER A 23 10.71 4.96 -11.51
N LEU A 24 9.42 5.28 -11.69
CA LEU A 24 8.98 6.40 -12.53
C LEU A 24 9.48 7.75 -12.03
N VAL A 25 9.45 7.99 -10.71
CA VAL A 25 9.98 9.24 -10.13
C VAL A 25 11.50 9.30 -10.27
N TYR A 26 12.21 8.19 -10.05
CA TYR A 26 13.65 8.14 -10.24
C TYR A 26 14.04 8.42 -11.69
N GLU A 27 13.37 7.79 -12.65
CA GLU A 27 13.57 8.03 -14.09
C GLU A 27 13.26 9.48 -14.46
N ALA A 28 12.20 10.06 -13.90
CA ALA A 28 11.84 11.45 -14.12
C ALA A 28 12.87 12.45 -13.60
N ILE A 29 13.50 12.14 -12.45
CA ILE A 29 14.59 12.94 -11.89
C ILE A 29 15.84 12.82 -12.75
N VAL A 30 16.20 11.60 -13.17
CA VAL A 30 17.41 11.33 -13.97
C VAL A 30 17.31 11.93 -15.38
N HIS A 31 16.15 11.83 -16.01
CA HIS A 31 15.93 12.29 -17.39
C HIS A 31 15.22 13.64 -17.51
N GLN A 32 14.98 14.34 -16.39
CA GLN A 32 14.26 15.64 -16.32
C GLN A 32 12.90 15.65 -17.03
N THR A 33 12.19 14.52 -17.03
CA THR A 33 10.88 14.40 -17.68
C THR A 33 9.75 14.71 -16.69
N TRP A 34 9.14 15.89 -16.84
CA TRP A 34 8.02 16.33 -15.98
C TRP A 34 6.85 15.33 -15.92
N LEU A 35 6.58 14.64 -17.03
CA LEU A 35 5.53 13.62 -17.11
C LEU A 35 5.76 12.46 -16.13
N GLY A 36 7.00 12.03 -15.92
CA GLY A 36 7.30 10.96 -14.98
C GLY A 36 7.08 11.36 -13.51
N LEU A 37 7.25 12.64 -13.18
CA LEU A 37 6.89 13.17 -11.85
C LEU A 37 5.38 13.29 -11.68
N VAL A 38 4.67 13.81 -12.68
CA VAL A 38 3.20 14.00 -12.65
C VAL A 38 2.47 12.68 -12.45
N TRP A 39 2.97 11.59 -13.06
CA TRP A 39 2.36 10.27 -12.92
C TRP A 39 2.96 9.44 -11.78
N GLY A 40 4.28 9.50 -11.58
CA GLY A 40 4.97 8.70 -10.57
C GLY A 40 4.63 9.10 -9.14
N VAL A 41 4.49 10.40 -8.85
CA VAL A 41 4.19 10.90 -7.49
C VAL A 41 2.81 10.45 -7.01
N PRO A 42 1.71 10.61 -7.77
CA PRO A 42 0.41 10.08 -7.38
C PRO A 42 0.40 8.56 -7.20
N ILE A 43 1.10 7.80 -8.06
CA ILE A 43 1.19 6.34 -7.97
C ILE A 43 1.91 5.91 -6.67
N LEU A 44 2.96 6.65 -6.28
CA LEU A 44 3.65 6.47 -5.00
C LEU A 44 2.72 6.73 -3.81
N PHE A 45 2.03 7.88 -3.81
CA PHE A 45 1.08 8.21 -2.74
C PHE A 45 -0.03 7.18 -2.62
N LEU A 46 -0.51 6.66 -3.73
CA LEU A 46 -1.54 5.62 -3.77
C LEU A 46 -1.05 4.31 -3.14
N GLY A 47 0.19 3.88 -3.45
CA GLY A 47 0.82 2.71 -2.82
C GLY A 47 1.00 2.89 -1.30
N ILE A 48 1.48 4.05 -0.87
CA ILE A 48 1.64 4.40 0.56
C ILE A 48 0.28 4.41 1.27
N TRP A 49 -0.73 5.02 0.65
CA TRP A 49 -2.07 5.14 1.21
C TRP A 49 -2.75 3.77 1.39
N ILE A 50 -2.67 2.89 0.38
CA ILE A 50 -3.23 1.53 0.50
C ILE A 50 -2.51 0.78 1.62
N THR A 51 -1.17 0.81 1.64
CA THR A 51 -0.37 0.12 2.66
C THR A 51 -0.69 0.62 4.08
N GLY A 52 -0.83 1.94 4.26
CA GLY A 52 -1.18 2.56 5.53
C GLY A 52 -2.58 2.17 6.03
N ASN A 53 -3.57 2.18 5.14
CA ASN A 53 -4.94 1.74 5.48
C ASN A 53 -5.00 0.27 5.84
N MET A 54 -4.30 -0.59 5.09
CA MET A 54 -4.22 -2.01 5.38
C MET A 54 -3.63 -2.25 6.77
N TRP A 55 -2.55 -1.56 7.12
CA TRP A 55 -1.94 -1.69 8.44
C TRP A 55 -2.83 -1.18 9.57
N ALA A 56 -3.52 -0.05 9.36
CA ALA A 56 -4.51 0.46 10.32
C ALA A 56 -5.65 -0.54 10.56
N SER A 57 -6.21 -1.10 9.48
CA SER A 57 -7.26 -2.12 9.57
C SER A 57 -6.78 -3.42 10.24
N ALA A 58 -5.55 -3.86 9.97
CA ALA A 58 -4.96 -5.04 10.60
C ALA A 58 -4.78 -4.84 12.11
N ARG A 59 -4.31 -3.65 12.54
CA ARG A 59 -4.20 -3.32 13.97
C ARG A 59 -5.56 -3.24 14.66
N GLN A 60 -6.58 -2.68 14.00
CA GLN A 60 -7.94 -2.67 14.55
C GLN A 60 -8.51 -4.08 14.70
N PHE A 61 -8.28 -4.95 13.71
CA PHE A 61 -8.70 -6.35 13.78
C PHE A 61 -7.99 -7.11 14.91
N TYR A 62 -6.67 -6.94 15.05
CA TYR A 62 -5.90 -7.54 16.14
C TYR A 62 -6.37 -7.08 17.52
N ARG A 63 -6.66 -5.77 17.69
CA ARG A 63 -7.20 -5.24 18.95
C ARG A 63 -8.58 -5.83 19.28
N LYS A 64 -9.45 -5.99 18.27
CA LYS A 64 -10.77 -6.63 18.43
C LYS A 64 -10.64 -8.12 18.78
N GLN A 65 -9.73 -8.86 18.14
CA GLN A 65 -9.47 -10.26 18.52
C GLN A 65 -8.95 -10.38 19.95
N LYS A 66 -8.02 -9.50 20.36
CA LYS A 66 -7.47 -9.50 21.72
C LYS A 66 -8.55 -9.18 22.77
N SER A 67 -9.45 -8.24 22.50
CA SER A 67 -10.56 -7.94 23.43
C SER A 67 -11.56 -9.08 23.54
N LEU A 68 -11.84 -9.79 22.43
CA LEU A 68 -12.69 -10.98 22.44
C LEU A 68 -12.03 -12.16 23.16
N SER A 69 -10.72 -12.32 23.02
CA SER A 69 -9.97 -13.40 23.68
C SER A 69 -9.82 -13.22 25.20
N ASN A 70 -9.81 -11.98 25.70
CA ASN A 70 -9.68 -11.65 27.13
C ASN A 70 -11.04 -11.50 27.85
N GLY A 71 -12.16 -11.64 27.13
CA GLY A 71 -13.52 -11.53 27.66
C GLY A 71 -14.18 -12.86 28.03
N ASN A 72 -13.45 -13.98 27.88
CA ASN A 72 -13.80 -15.31 28.37
C ASN A 72 -12.85 -15.68 29.52
#